data_AF-A0AAN9VMY9-F1
#
_entry.id   AF-A0AAN9VMY9-F1
#
_cell.length_a   1.000
_cell.length_b   1.000
_cell.length_c   1.000
_cell.angle_alpha   90.00
_cell.angle_beta   90.00
_cell.angle_gamma   90.00
#
_symmetry.space_group_name_H-M   'P 1'
#
loop_
_entity.id
_entity.type
_entity.pdbx_description
1 polymer ?
#
loop_
_entity_poly.entity_id
_entity_poly.type
_entity_poly.pdbx_seq_one_letter_code
_entity_poly.pdbx_strand_id
1 'polypeptide(L)'
;MSRGVFVALALAAAVGAALADEMYTTKYDNVDVKEILSNPRLYQSYLKCLLGDSDAACTPEGKELRRVIPEALKTRCSKCNEKQKATVKSVINGLRADHADDWAQLRAKWDPDNQYFDKYQDLLE
;
A
#
# COMPACT_ATOMS: atom_id res chain seq x y z
N MET A 1 -56.15 -39.29 15.05
CA MET A 1 -55.15 -39.12 16.12
C MET A 1 -53.91 -38.47 15.53
N SER A 2 -53.38 -37.49 16.25
CA SER A 2 -52.21 -36.66 15.95
C SER A 2 -50.93 -37.39 15.53
N ARG A 3 -50.03 -36.58 14.94
CA ARG A 3 -48.55 -36.63 14.91
C ARG A 3 -48.03 -36.84 13.48
N GLY A 4 -47.20 -35.98 12.91
CA GLY A 4 -46.49 -34.82 13.41
C GLY A 4 -45.62 -34.32 12.26
N VAL A 5 -45.64 -33.01 12.04
CA VAL A 5 -44.82 -32.30 11.06
C VAL A 5 -43.34 -32.49 11.44
N PHE A 6 -42.54 -33.07 10.55
CA PHE A 6 -41.08 -32.96 10.62
C PHE A 6 -40.56 -32.48 9.27
N VAL A 7 -40.70 -31.17 9.08
CA VAL A 7 -39.92 -30.40 8.10
C VAL A 7 -38.46 -30.52 8.55
N ALA A 8 -37.70 -31.37 7.89
CA ALA A 8 -36.25 -31.41 8.04
C ALA A 8 -35.68 -30.19 7.29
N LEU A 9 -35.73 -29.04 7.95
CA LEU A 9 -35.06 -27.82 7.53
C LEU A 9 -33.55 -28.04 7.77
N ALA A 10 -32.83 -28.52 6.75
CA ALA A 10 -31.37 -28.53 6.78
C ALA A 10 -30.90 -27.06 6.71
N LEU A 11 -30.66 -26.46 7.88
CA LEU A 11 -29.97 -25.18 7.99
C LEU A 11 -28.54 -25.37 7.46
N ALA A 12 -28.32 -24.96 6.22
CA ALA A 12 -26.99 -24.62 5.73
C ALA A 12 -26.54 -23.36 6.49
N ALA A 13 -25.89 -23.55 7.64
CA ALA A 13 -25.13 -22.50 8.29
C ALA A 13 -23.86 -22.28 7.46
N ALA A 14 -23.97 -21.48 6.39
CA ALA A 14 -22.82 -20.84 5.77
C ALA A 14 -22.30 -19.82 6.79
N VAL A 15 -21.41 -20.27 7.68
CA VAL A 15 -20.64 -19.38 8.54
C VAL A 15 -19.71 -18.62 7.60
N GLY A 16 -20.14 -17.44 7.16
CA GLY A 16 -19.30 -16.52 6.43
C GLY A 16 -18.18 -16.09 7.35
N ALA A 17 -17.02 -16.74 7.25
CA ALA A 17 -15.79 -16.20 7.77
C ALA A 17 -15.53 -14.91 6.99
N ALA A 18 -15.84 -13.77 7.61
CA ALA A 18 -15.29 -12.51 7.16
C ALA A 18 -13.77 -12.67 7.23
N LEU A 19 -13.12 -12.86 6.08
CA LEU A 19 -11.68 -12.71 5.97
C LEU A 19 -11.43 -11.24 6.29
N ALA A 20 -11.18 -10.94 7.56
CA ALA A 20 -10.65 -9.64 7.95
C ALA A 20 -9.26 -9.58 7.31
N ASP A 21 -9.17 -8.90 6.16
CA ASP A 21 -7.88 -8.65 5.53
C ASP A 21 -7.05 -7.87 6.55
N GLU A 22 -5.91 -8.43 6.97
CA GLU A 22 -5.05 -7.75 7.92
C GLU A 22 -4.53 -6.45 7.28
N MET A 23 -4.91 -5.32 7.87
CA MET A 23 -4.46 -3.98 7.48
C MET A 23 -2.95 -3.85 7.64
N TYR A 24 -2.33 -2.94 6.89
CA TYR A 24 -0.91 -2.63 7.11
C TYR A 24 -0.67 -2.04 8.50
N THR A 25 0.53 -2.27 9.02
CA THR A 25 0.90 -1.76 10.35
C THR A 25 0.81 -0.24 10.40
N THR A 26 0.29 0.29 11.50
CA THR A 26 0.18 1.73 11.76
C THR A 26 1.41 2.30 12.47
N LYS A 27 2.43 1.47 12.74
CA LYS A 27 3.64 1.84 13.48
C LYS A 27 4.36 3.06 12.87
N TYR A 28 4.28 3.21 11.56
CA TYR A 28 4.99 4.24 10.80
C TYR A 28 4.07 5.35 10.26
N ASP A 29 2.81 5.39 10.67
CA ASP A 29 1.85 6.37 10.15
C ASP A 29 2.21 7.81 10.52
N ASN A 30 3.09 8.03 11.51
CA ASN A 30 3.50 9.37 11.97
C ASN A 30 4.83 9.85 11.36
N VAL A 31 5.33 9.18 10.32
CA VAL A 31 6.53 9.62 9.61
C VAL A 31 6.30 10.98 8.94
N ASP A 32 7.27 11.87 9.07
CA ASP A 32 7.25 13.19 8.43
C ASP A 32 7.76 13.09 6.98
N VAL A 33 6.83 12.88 6.05
CA VAL A 33 7.11 12.84 4.61
C VAL A 33 7.72 14.14 4.11
N LYS A 34 7.31 15.29 4.66
CA LYS A 34 7.81 16.59 4.21
C LYS A 34 9.28 16.75 4.60
N GLU A 35 9.64 16.34 5.81
CA GLU A 35 11.03 16.29 6.24
C GLU A 35 11.85 15.34 5.35
N ILE A 36 11.34 14.14 5.05
CA ILE A 36 12.05 13.18 4.21
C ILE A 36 12.32 13.75 2.81
N LEU A 37 11.29 14.29 2.15
CA LEU A 37 11.42 14.83 0.79
C LEU A 37 12.33 16.08 0.74
N SER A 38 12.30 16.93 1.77
CA SER A 38 13.10 18.16 1.79
C SER A 38 14.54 17.97 2.32
N ASN A 39 14.85 16.84 2.95
CA ASN A 39 16.16 16.53 3.49
C ASN A 39 16.94 15.60 2.54
N PRO A 40 17.98 16.09 1.83
CA PRO A 40 18.69 15.31 0.82
C PRO A 40 19.27 14.00 1.37
N ARG A 41 19.72 13.98 2.62
CA ARG A 41 20.30 12.78 3.23
C ARG A 41 19.25 11.71 3.50
N LEU A 42 18.10 12.12 4.05
CA LEU A 42 17.00 11.20 4.31
C LEU A 42 16.41 10.71 2.99
N TYR A 43 16.06 11.64 2.10
CA TYR A 43 15.54 11.35 0.77
C TYR A 43 16.38 10.31 0.03
N GLN A 44 17.71 10.53 -0.07
CA GLN A 44 18.61 9.60 -0.75
C GLN A 44 18.66 8.21 -0.09
N SER A 45 18.47 8.13 1.23
CA SER A 45 18.37 6.84 1.93
C SER A 45 17.11 6.07 1.52
N TYR A 46 15.95 6.74 1.44
CA TYR A 46 14.70 6.11 0.99
C TYR A 46 14.76 5.75 -0.49
N LEU A 47 15.27 6.65 -1.34
CA LEU A 47 15.40 6.40 -2.76
C LEU A 47 16.30 5.18 -3.03
N LYS A 48 17.48 5.11 -2.38
CA LYS A 48 18.39 3.96 -2.50
C LYS A 48 17.74 2.67 -2.01
N CYS A 49 16.99 2.73 -0.91
CA CYS A 49 16.23 1.59 -0.39
C CYS A 49 15.19 1.10 -1.40
N LEU A 50 14.41 2.01 -1.99
CA LEU A 50 13.32 1.66 -2.88
C LEU A 50 13.83 1.24 -4.25
N LEU A 51 14.91 1.83 -4.76
CA LEU A 51 15.51 1.47 -6.05
C LEU A 51 16.44 0.25 -5.99
N GLY A 52 17.01 -0.06 -4.83
CA GLY A 52 17.93 -1.20 -4.67
C GLY A 52 17.27 -2.57 -4.89
N ASP A 53 18.07 -3.61 -5.04
CA ASP A 53 17.57 -4.99 -5.22
C ASP A 53 17.41 -5.74 -3.89
N SER A 54 17.99 -5.20 -2.82
CA SER A 54 17.84 -5.70 -1.46
C SER A 54 17.38 -4.57 -0.53
N ASP A 55 17.00 -4.94 0.69
CA ASP A 55 16.59 -4.03 1.74
C ASP A 55 17.76 -3.56 2.63
N ALA A 56 19.01 -3.83 2.23
CA ALA A 56 20.21 -3.59 3.02
C ALA A 56 20.43 -2.10 3.35
N ALA A 57 20.03 -1.20 2.45
CA ALA A 57 20.11 0.25 2.63
C ALA A 57 18.87 0.86 3.31
N CYS A 58 17.87 0.04 3.65
CA CYS A 58 16.60 0.51 4.14
C CYS A 58 16.60 0.74 5.67
N THR A 59 16.00 1.86 6.08
CA THR A 59 15.53 2.05 7.45
C THR A 59 14.41 1.04 7.77
N PRO A 60 14.08 0.77 9.05
CA PRO A 60 12.99 -0.14 9.39
C PRO A 60 11.66 0.23 8.73
N GLU A 61 11.36 1.53 8.62
CA GLU A 61 10.20 2.03 7.89
C GLU A 61 10.33 1.76 6.38
N GLY A 62 11.46 2.11 5.77
CA GLY A 62 11.69 1.89 4.34
C GLY A 62 11.58 0.42 3.96
N LYS A 63 11.96 -0.51 4.86
CA LYS A 63 11.76 -1.95 4.69
C LYS A 63 10.28 -2.31 4.62
N GLU A 64 9.49 -1.77 5.54
CA GLU A 64 8.05 -2.02 5.56
C GLU A 64 7.38 -1.44 4.31
N LEU A 65 7.71 -0.21 3.94
CA LEU A 65 7.23 0.42 2.71
C LEU A 65 7.58 -0.44 1.47
N ARG A 66 8.85 -0.84 1.33
CA ARG A 66 9.31 -1.72 0.25
C ARG A 66 8.54 -3.04 0.19
N ARG A 67 8.25 -3.63 1.35
CA ARG A 67 7.53 -4.90 1.48
C ARG A 67 6.08 -4.80 0.97
N VAL A 68 5.39 -3.69 1.27
CA VAL A 68 3.96 -3.54 0.95
C VAL A 68 3.69 -3.04 -0.46
N ILE A 69 4.62 -2.30 -1.09
CA ILE A 69 4.44 -1.70 -2.43
C ILE A 69 3.87 -2.68 -3.47
N PRO A 70 4.43 -3.89 -3.67
CA PRO A 70 3.97 -4.78 -4.74
C PRO A 70 2.51 -5.21 -4.58
N GLU A 71 2.05 -5.40 -3.35
CA GLU A 71 0.67 -5.78 -3.07
C GLU A 71 -0.24 -4.55 -3.13
N ALA A 72 0.16 -3.43 -2.52
CA ALA A 72 -0.59 -2.18 -2.57
C ALA A 72 -0.85 -1.69 -4.00
N LEU A 73 0.09 -1.87 -4.93
CA LEU A 73 -0.12 -1.57 -6.35
C LEU A 73 -1.15 -2.52 -6.97
N LYS A 74 -1.07 -3.83 -6.71
CA LYS A 74 -2.02 -4.81 -7.26
C LYS A 74 -3.44 -4.62 -6.72
N THR A 75 -3.57 -4.26 -5.45
CA THR A 75 -4.86 -4.20 -4.73
C THR A 75 -5.41 -2.79 -4.60
N ARG A 76 -4.77 -1.79 -5.21
CA ARG A 76 -5.15 -0.37 -5.10
C ARG A 76 -5.18 0.08 -3.63
N CYS A 77 -4.17 -0.33 -2.87
CA CYS A 77 -3.99 0.00 -1.44
C CYS A 77 -5.20 -0.45 -0.59
N SER A 78 -5.80 -1.61 -0.87
CA SER A 78 -7.03 -2.06 -0.17
C SER A 78 -6.85 -2.21 1.35
N LYS A 79 -5.62 -2.48 1.79
CA LYS A 79 -5.21 -2.65 3.20
C LYS A 79 -4.68 -1.37 3.85
N CYS A 80 -4.68 -0.26 3.11
CA CYS A 80 -4.23 1.02 3.60
C CYS A 80 -5.32 1.72 4.38
N ASN A 81 -4.97 2.30 5.53
CA ASN A 81 -5.87 3.22 6.22
C ASN A 81 -5.88 4.60 5.52
N GLU A 82 -6.80 5.47 5.94
CA GLU A 82 -6.97 6.79 5.33
C GLU A 82 -5.72 7.68 5.44
N LYS A 83 -4.96 7.55 6.53
CA LYS A 83 -3.72 8.29 6.70
C LYS A 83 -2.64 7.82 5.73
N GLN A 84 -2.48 6.50 5.57
CA GLN A 84 -1.54 5.92 4.63
C GLN A 84 -1.87 6.30 3.18
N LYS A 85 -3.15 6.32 2.80
CA LYS A 85 -3.58 6.80 1.47
C LYS A 85 -3.22 8.27 1.25
N ALA A 86 -3.50 9.14 2.24
CA ALA A 86 -3.13 10.55 2.17
C ALA A 86 -1.61 10.76 2.10
N THR A 87 -0.85 9.97 2.86
CA THR A 87 0.62 9.96 2.84
C THR A 87 1.14 9.56 1.45
N VAL A 88 0.64 8.47 0.86
CA VAL A 88 1.01 8.03 -0.49
C VAL A 88 0.75 9.12 -1.53
N LYS A 89 -0.41 9.78 -1.46
CA LYS A 89 -0.75 10.91 -2.33
C LYS A 89 0.26 12.06 -2.18
N SER A 90 0.60 12.43 -0.95
CA SER A 90 1.59 13.48 -0.67
C SER A 90 2.98 13.12 -1.23
N VAL A 91 3.44 11.89 -1.01
CA VAL A 91 4.72 11.39 -1.52
C VAL A 91 4.76 11.48 -3.04
N ILE A 92 3.74 10.95 -3.73
CA ILE A 92 3.74 10.92 -5.19
C ILE A 92 3.68 12.33 -5.77
N ASN A 93 2.89 13.24 -5.20
CA ASN A 93 2.83 14.61 -5.66
C ASN A 93 4.14 15.36 -5.44
N GLY A 94 4.80 15.17 -4.29
CA GLY A 94 6.14 15.73 -4.05
C GLY A 94 7.19 15.17 -5.00
N LEU A 95 7.19 13.86 -5.27
CA LEU A 95 8.10 13.25 -6.24
C LEU A 95 7.88 13.78 -7.65
N ARG A 96 6.61 13.91 -8.09
CA ARG A 96 6.29 14.43 -9.43
C ARG A 96 6.68 15.91 -9.60
N ALA A 97 6.55 16.71 -8.55
CA ALA A 97 6.84 18.14 -8.58
C ALA A 97 8.34 18.43 -8.50
N ASP A 98 9.03 17.81 -7.54
CA ASP A 98 10.39 18.20 -7.16
C ASP A 98 11.46 17.16 -7.56
N HIS A 99 11.06 15.92 -7.87
CA HIS A 99 11.97 14.79 -8.12
C HIS A 99 11.53 13.91 -9.31
N ALA A 100 11.16 14.53 -10.44
CA ALA A 100 10.53 13.84 -11.56
C ALA A 100 11.37 12.67 -12.15
N ASP A 101 12.70 12.81 -12.18
CA ASP A 101 13.61 11.76 -12.67
C ASP A 101 13.61 10.54 -11.74
N ASP A 102 13.57 10.76 -10.43
CA ASP A 102 13.50 9.69 -9.44
C ASP A 102 12.12 9.03 -9.44
N TRP A 103 11.06 9.81 -9.67
CA TRP A 103 9.72 9.28 -9.89
C TRP A 103 9.68 8.33 -11.10
N ALA A 104 10.29 8.71 -12.21
CA ALA A 104 10.39 7.86 -13.40
C ALA A 104 11.13 6.54 -13.10
N GLN A 105 12.23 6.59 -12.35
CA GLN A 105 12.96 5.39 -11.94
C GLN A 105 12.13 4.49 -11.01
N LEU A 106 11.43 5.07 -10.03
CA LEU A 106 10.56 4.31 -9.13
C LEU A 106 9.41 3.64 -9.89
N ARG A 107 8.79 4.34 -10.84
CA ARG A 107 7.78 3.77 -11.73
C ARG A 107 8.34 2.59 -12.52
N ALA A 108 9.48 2.77 -13.18
CA ALA A 108 10.11 1.70 -13.95
C ALA A 108 10.43 0.46 -13.09
N LYS A 109 10.76 0.65 -11.81
CA LYS A 109 11.05 -0.47 -10.91
C LYS A 109 9.79 -1.21 -10.44
N TRP A 110 8.77 -0.47 -10.00
CA TRP A 110 7.62 -1.05 -9.30
C TRP A 110 6.41 -1.31 -10.20
N ASP A 111 6.34 -0.63 -11.34
CA ASP A 111 5.27 -0.72 -12.33
C ASP A 111 5.84 -0.57 -13.76
N PRO A 112 6.74 -1.47 -14.20
CA PRO A 112 7.43 -1.37 -15.49
C PRO A 112 6.48 -1.38 -16.69
N ASP A 113 5.36 -2.08 -16.58
CA ASP A 113 4.34 -2.20 -17.62
C ASP A 113 3.27 -1.10 -17.54
N ASN A 114 3.41 -0.17 -16.58
CA ASN A 114 2.52 0.96 -16.39
C ASN A 114 1.04 0.56 -16.18
N GLN A 115 0.80 -0.50 -15.41
CA GLN A 115 -0.52 -1.04 -15.17
C GLN A 115 -1.25 -0.39 -13.99
N TYR A 116 -0.50 0.24 -13.07
CA TYR A 116 -1.03 0.70 -11.79
C TYR A 116 -1.01 2.22 -11.65
N PHE A 117 0.14 2.88 -11.86
CA PHE A 117 0.25 4.31 -11.55
C PHE A 117 -0.64 5.20 -12.44
N ASP A 118 -0.75 4.91 -13.73
CA ASP A 118 -1.65 5.65 -14.63
C ASP A 118 -3.12 5.34 -14.32
N LYS A 119 -3.43 4.08 -13.99
CA LYS A 119 -4.80 3.65 -13.67
C LYS A 119 -5.32 4.28 -12.38
N TYR A 120 -4.44 4.60 -11.44
CA TYR A 120 -4.81 5.15 -10.13
C TYR A 120 -4.48 6.63 -10.01
N GLN A 121 -4.21 7.31 -11.13
CA GLN A 121 -3.94 8.74 -11.12
C GLN A 121 -5.09 9.53 -10.48
N ASP A 122 -6.34 9.05 -10.63
CA ASP A 122 -7.53 9.60 -9.98
C ASP A 122 -7.50 9.56 -8.43
N LEU A 123 -6.75 8.63 -7.84
CA LEU A 123 -6.55 8.57 -6.39
C LEU A 123 -5.43 9.49 -5.90
N LEU A 124 -4.60 9.97 -6.82
CA LEU A 124 -3.39 10.75 -6.56
C LEU A 124 -3.61 12.25 -6.81
N GLU A 125 -4.66 12.60 -7.54
CA GLU A 125 -5.19 13.96 -7.77
C GLU A 125 -6.17 14.38 -6.68
#